data_AF-A0A3B9BH41-F1
#
_entry.id   AF-A0A3B9BH41-F1
#
_cell.length_a   1.000
_cell.length_b   1.000
_cell.length_c   1.000
_cell.angle_alpha   90.00
_cell.angle_beta   90.00
_cell.angle_gamma   90.00
#
_symmetry.space_group_name_H-M   'P 1'
#
loop_
_entity.id
_entity.type
_entity.pdbx_description
1 polymer ?
#
loop_
_entity_poly.entity_id
_entity_poly.type
_entity_poly.pdbx_seq_one_letter_code
_entity_poly.pdbx_strand_id
1 'polypeptide(L)'
;MTGQSRRGFIQGIGGAGALLGLAGKSMGAEAPRDADGNIIPGFEKIKEDPDSSKGWQPISDRKVKVGIAGYGLCRFGGAFFYQNHPNVEVVAATDLDPGRCAGLARAVGAKKTYPSCEEMIQKDKEIEAVYIATDAPTHAKLAVMGLNHGKHVCSAVPAVFGFQAEEEAEELFEAVKKSGLTYAMNETSTFHSDLWDKRTQYQAGALGKIIYSEGEYYHDFGPNGLPGYNPKNGKIDVNGWRRGLPPMWYPTHSNAYYVSITGGRFTDVSCLGTPGLYNEHKENQWKNPFGTEVGMFKTSEGGISRMAVSWDMKNAHD
;
A
#
# COMPACT_ATOMS: atom_id res chain seq x y z
N MET A 1 46.47 -26.74 50.26
CA MET A 1 47.00 -26.02 49.09
C MET A 1 45.80 -25.54 48.28
N THR A 2 45.68 -24.21 48.09
CA THR A 2 44.86 -23.44 47.11
C THR A 2 43.37 -23.85 46.93
N GLY A 3 42.30 -23.12 47.25
CA GLY A 3 42.05 -21.73 47.66
C GLY A 3 40.79 -21.17 46.94
N GLN A 4 39.63 -21.11 47.64
CA GLN A 4 38.44 -20.21 47.48
C GLN A 4 37.72 -20.07 46.10
N SER A 5 36.39 -19.89 45.94
CA SER A 5 35.21 -19.77 46.83
C SER A 5 33.87 -19.79 46.05
N ARG A 6 32.77 -20.08 46.77
CA ARG A 6 31.40 -19.49 46.74
C ARG A 6 30.55 -19.45 45.43
N ARG A 7 29.37 -20.10 45.55
CA ARG A 7 28.08 -20.06 44.78
C ARG A 7 27.88 -21.23 43.80
N GLY A 8 26.82 -22.04 43.88
CA GLY A 8 25.64 -21.98 44.77
C GLY A 8 24.80 -23.25 44.73
N PHE A 9 24.10 -23.50 45.84
CA PHE A 9 23.07 -24.53 46.00
C PHE A 9 21.97 -23.97 46.92
N ILE A 10 20.71 -24.08 46.44
CA ILE A 10 19.38 -23.98 47.12
C ILE A 10 18.88 -22.60 47.59
N GLN A 11 17.75 -22.18 46.99
CA GLN A 11 16.40 -21.95 47.58
C GLN A 11 15.63 -21.08 46.55
N GLY A 12 14.38 -21.29 46.15
CA GLY A 12 13.22 -21.97 46.74
C GLY A 12 12.01 -21.06 46.45
N ILE A 13 11.01 -21.58 45.73
CA ILE A 13 9.63 -21.08 45.47
C ILE A 13 9.33 -19.58 45.73
N GLY A 14 8.94 -18.86 44.67
CA GLY A 14 8.12 -17.65 44.79
C GLY A 14 8.17 -16.71 43.59
N GLY A 15 7.02 -16.49 42.94
CA GLY A 15 6.73 -15.20 42.28
C GLY A 15 6.59 -15.22 40.76
N ALA A 16 5.35 -14.97 40.33
CA ALA A 16 4.92 -14.68 38.97
C ALA A 16 5.78 -13.64 38.22
N GLY A 17 5.95 -13.88 36.92
CA GLY A 17 6.40 -12.90 35.94
C GLY A 17 6.06 -13.41 34.55
N ALA A 18 4.87 -13.07 34.07
CA ALA A 18 4.34 -13.47 32.79
C ALA A 18 5.33 -13.19 31.63
N LEU A 19 5.92 -14.24 31.08
CA LEU A 19 6.33 -14.28 29.68
C LEU A 19 5.31 -15.14 28.94
N LEU A 20 4.05 -14.70 28.98
CA LEU A 20 3.15 -14.88 27.86
C LEU A 20 3.77 -14.08 26.72
N GLY A 21 4.68 -14.72 25.99
CA GLY A 21 4.89 -14.37 24.61
C GLY A 21 3.51 -14.42 23.98
N LEU A 22 2.92 -13.25 23.77
CA LEU A 22 1.83 -13.07 22.85
C LEU A 22 2.39 -13.52 21.50
N ALA A 23 2.25 -14.82 21.22
CA ALA A 23 1.97 -15.29 19.89
C ALA A 23 0.75 -14.48 19.47
N GLY A 24 1.02 -13.32 18.85
CA GLY A 24 0.00 -12.55 18.20
C GLY A 24 -0.57 -13.47 17.16
N LYS A 25 -1.67 -14.16 17.49
CA LYS A 25 -2.61 -14.60 16.47
C LYS A 25 -2.86 -13.34 15.65
N SER A 26 -2.37 -13.33 14.41
CA SER A 26 -2.94 -12.46 13.41
C SER A 26 -4.44 -12.68 13.54
N MET A 27 -5.17 -11.66 13.99
CA MET A 27 -6.54 -11.58 13.56
C MET A 27 -6.40 -11.33 12.07
N GLY A 28 -6.32 -12.42 11.29
CA GLY A 28 -6.33 -12.37 9.84
C GLY A 28 -7.53 -11.52 9.49
N ALA A 29 -7.28 -10.29 9.07
CA ALA A 29 -8.35 -9.48 8.53
C ALA A 29 -8.80 -10.23 7.27
N GLU A 30 -10.07 -10.65 7.25
CA GLU A 30 -10.64 -11.21 6.02
C GLU A 30 -10.29 -10.28 4.86
N ALA A 31 -9.87 -10.87 3.74
CA ALA A 31 -9.52 -10.11 2.54
C ALA A 31 -10.66 -9.14 2.20
N PRO A 32 -10.36 -7.85 1.94
CA PRO A 32 -11.40 -6.86 1.71
C PRO A 32 -12.21 -7.23 0.48
N ARG A 33 -13.50 -6.92 0.53
CA ARG A 33 -14.49 -7.32 -0.48
C ARG A 33 -15.08 -6.10 -1.19
N ASP A 34 -15.43 -6.30 -2.45
CA ASP A 34 -16.13 -5.32 -3.29
C ASP A 34 -17.62 -5.17 -2.90
N ALA A 35 -18.37 -4.43 -3.71
CA ALA A 35 -19.80 -4.16 -3.48
C ALA A 35 -20.68 -5.42 -3.59
N ASP A 36 -20.25 -6.44 -4.33
CA ASP A 36 -20.97 -7.71 -4.55
C ASP A 36 -20.47 -8.82 -3.60
N GLY A 37 -19.48 -8.53 -2.77
CA GLY A 37 -18.92 -9.45 -1.78
C GLY A 37 -17.76 -10.31 -2.29
N ASN A 38 -17.24 -10.06 -3.49
CA ASN A 38 -16.05 -10.76 -4.00
C ASN A 38 -14.78 -10.16 -3.40
N ILE A 39 -13.70 -10.93 -3.30
CA ILE A 39 -12.41 -10.41 -2.84
C ILE A 39 -11.91 -9.37 -3.85
N ILE A 40 -11.51 -8.19 -3.36
CA ILE A 40 -10.98 -7.11 -4.21
C ILE A 40 -9.75 -7.62 -4.97
N PRO A 41 -9.66 -7.40 -6.29
CA PRO A 41 -8.51 -7.84 -7.08
C PRO A 41 -7.17 -7.38 -6.50
N GLY A 42 -6.25 -8.32 -6.30
CA GLY A 42 -4.95 -8.14 -5.63
C GLY A 42 -4.86 -8.74 -4.21
N PHE A 43 -5.95 -9.27 -3.66
CA PHE A 43 -5.99 -9.91 -2.33
C PHE A 43 -6.27 -11.42 -2.35
N GLU A 44 -6.45 -12.03 -3.52
CA GLU A 44 -6.91 -13.41 -3.70
C GLU A 44 -5.85 -14.45 -3.34
N LYS A 45 -4.57 -14.07 -3.37
CA LYS A 45 -3.43 -14.99 -3.26
C LYS A 45 -2.73 -14.98 -1.89
N ILE A 46 -3.30 -14.34 -0.87
CA ILE A 46 -2.70 -14.33 0.48
C ILE A 46 -2.91 -15.71 1.12
N LYS A 47 -1.98 -16.65 0.89
CA LYS A 47 -1.86 -17.84 1.75
C LYS A 47 -1.18 -17.41 3.04
N GLU A 48 -1.88 -17.53 4.16
CA GLU A 48 -1.24 -17.44 5.47
C GLU A 48 -0.30 -18.65 5.64
N ASP A 49 1.00 -18.39 5.58
CA ASP A 49 2.02 -19.34 6.04
C ASP A 49 2.43 -18.95 7.47
N PRO A 50 2.04 -19.74 8.50
CA PRO A 50 2.40 -19.47 9.88
C PRO A 50 3.92 -19.56 10.14
N ASP A 51 4.69 -20.10 9.20
CA ASP A 51 6.16 -20.19 9.25
C ASP A 51 6.81 -19.35 8.12
N SER A 52 6.13 -18.31 7.63
CA SER A 52 6.65 -17.41 6.57
C SER A 52 8.01 -16.76 6.89
N SER A 53 8.42 -16.76 8.16
CA SER A 53 9.74 -16.28 8.61
C SER A 53 10.81 -17.37 8.66
N LYS A 54 10.50 -18.63 8.34
CA LYS A 54 11.44 -19.75 8.43
C LYS A 54 12.65 -19.51 7.52
N GLY A 55 13.83 -19.45 8.13
CA GLY A 55 15.08 -19.21 7.41
C GLY A 55 15.37 -17.74 7.10
N TRP A 56 14.46 -16.80 7.43
CA TRP A 56 14.77 -15.38 7.41
C TRP A 56 15.86 -15.08 8.45
N GLN A 57 16.87 -14.32 8.05
CA GLN A 57 17.98 -13.91 8.90
C GLN A 57 17.93 -12.40 9.12
N PRO A 58 17.99 -11.91 10.37
CA PRO A 58 18.06 -10.49 10.63
C PRO A 58 19.30 -9.87 10.00
N ILE A 59 19.08 -8.81 9.22
CA ILE A 59 20.15 -7.98 8.68
C ILE A 59 20.66 -6.95 9.70
N SER A 60 19.93 -6.76 10.79
CA SER A 60 20.23 -5.82 11.87
C SER A 60 19.49 -6.21 13.14
N ASP A 61 19.99 -5.78 14.31
CA ASP A 61 19.25 -5.83 15.58
C ASP A 61 18.42 -4.56 15.83
N ARG A 62 18.62 -3.51 15.00
CA ARG A 62 17.89 -2.26 15.11
C ARG A 62 16.45 -2.44 14.62
N LYS A 63 15.50 -1.84 15.35
CA LYS A 63 14.11 -1.70 14.92
C LYS A 63 13.84 -0.29 14.44
N VAL A 64 13.22 -0.16 13.26
CA VAL A 64 12.73 1.11 12.74
C VAL A 64 11.37 1.39 13.37
N LYS A 65 11.21 2.56 13.98
CA LYS A 65 9.93 3.01 14.56
C LYS A 65 9.00 3.55 13.47
N VAL A 66 7.88 2.87 13.28
CA VAL A 66 6.93 3.14 12.19
C VAL A 66 5.62 3.72 12.73
N GLY A 67 5.12 4.78 12.10
CA GLY A 67 3.75 5.26 12.23
C GLY A 67 2.90 4.78 11.06
N ILE A 68 1.66 4.38 11.30
CA ILE A 68 0.75 3.91 10.24
C ILE A 68 -0.51 4.76 10.18
N ALA A 69 -0.85 5.24 8.98
CA ALA A 69 -2.04 6.05 8.74
C ALA A 69 -3.00 5.32 7.79
N GLY A 70 -4.27 5.22 8.17
CA GLY A 70 -5.36 4.75 7.32
C GLY A 70 -5.77 3.30 7.55
N TYR A 71 -7.05 3.12 7.87
CA TYR A 71 -7.69 1.83 8.09
C TYR A 71 -9.10 1.82 7.48
N GLY A 72 -9.18 2.32 6.25
CA GLY A 72 -10.41 2.44 5.46
C GLY A 72 -10.93 1.11 4.91
N LEU A 73 -11.65 1.15 3.78
CA LEU A 73 -12.31 -0.02 3.18
C LEU A 73 -11.38 -1.23 3.06
N CYS A 74 -10.18 -1.03 2.51
CA CYS A 74 -9.22 -2.10 2.24
C CYS A 74 -8.38 -2.52 3.46
N ARG A 75 -8.51 -1.84 4.61
CA ARG A 75 -7.75 -2.12 5.85
C ARG A 75 -6.22 -2.17 5.68
N PHE A 76 -5.68 -1.54 4.64
CA PHE A 76 -4.28 -1.64 4.24
C PHE A 76 -3.26 -1.31 5.35
N GLY A 77 -3.56 -0.35 6.24
CA GLY A 77 -2.69 -0.05 7.38
C GLY A 77 -2.38 -1.26 8.27
N GLY A 78 -3.29 -2.22 8.39
CA GLY A 78 -3.06 -3.46 9.15
C GLY A 78 -2.62 -4.67 8.32
N ALA A 79 -2.73 -4.59 7.00
CA ALA A 79 -2.66 -5.75 6.10
C ALA A 79 -1.22 -6.12 5.66
N PHE A 80 -0.26 -5.21 5.78
CA PHE A 80 1.11 -5.42 5.27
C PHE A 80 2.13 -5.81 6.33
N PHE A 81 1.66 -6.36 7.46
CA PHE A 81 2.48 -7.07 8.45
C PHE A 81 3.69 -6.31 9.02
N TYR A 82 3.72 -4.96 8.96
CA TYR A 82 4.74 -4.14 9.61
C TYR A 82 4.88 -4.48 11.09
N GLN A 83 3.76 -4.75 11.76
CA GLN A 83 3.69 -5.17 13.16
C GLN A 83 4.33 -6.54 13.45
N ASN A 84 4.53 -7.36 12.43
CA ASN A 84 5.12 -8.69 12.54
C ASN A 84 6.60 -8.71 12.14
N HIS A 85 7.10 -7.66 11.50
CA HIS A 85 8.47 -7.64 11.01
C HIS A 85 9.47 -7.47 12.17
N PRO A 86 10.47 -8.35 12.32
CA PRO A 86 11.40 -8.36 13.46
C PRO A 86 12.25 -7.08 13.59
N ASN A 87 12.52 -6.38 12.48
CA ASN A 87 13.20 -5.07 12.48
C ASN A 87 12.27 -3.86 12.43
N VAL A 88 10.99 -4.02 12.77
CA VAL A 88 10.02 -2.92 12.84
C VAL A 88 9.38 -2.87 14.22
N GLU A 89 9.13 -1.66 14.69
CA GLU A 89 8.27 -1.40 15.84
C GLU A 89 7.19 -0.40 15.42
N VAL A 90 5.92 -0.81 15.39
CA VAL A 90 4.82 0.12 15.11
C VAL A 90 4.49 0.89 16.38
N VAL A 91 4.83 2.18 16.41
CA VAL A 91 4.72 3.02 17.62
C VAL A 91 3.45 3.88 17.64
N ALA A 92 2.89 4.17 16.46
CA ALA A 92 1.76 5.08 16.30
C ALA A 92 0.80 4.63 15.19
N ALA A 93 -0.48 4.92 15.38
CA ALA A 93 -1.54 4.70 14.40
C ALA A 93 -2.43 5.95 14.25
N THR A 94 -3.03 6.15 13.08
CA THR A 94 -4.01 7.21 12.87
C THR A 94 -5.02 6.88 11.77
N ASP A 95 -6.24 7.37 11.95
CA ASP A 95 -7.30 7.47 10.95
C ASP A 95 -8.17 8.68 11.32
N LEU A 96 -8.79 9.33 10.33
CA LEU A 96 -9.68 10.47 10.58
C LEU A 96 -10.95 10.04 11.33
N ASP A 97 -11.40 8.80 11.13
CA ASP A 97 -12.50 8.21 11.90
C ASP A 97 -11.96 7.63 13.23
N PRO A 98 -12.44 8.09 14.40
CA PRO A 98 -11.94 7.61 15.68
C PRO A 98 -12.10 6.10 15.90
N GLY A 99 -13.17 5.50 15.35
CA GLY A 99 -13.43 4.07 15.45
C GLY A 99 -12.42 3.27 14.62
N ARG A 100 -12.15 3.70 13.38
CA ARG A 100 -11.11 3.12 12.52
C ARG A 100 -9.71 3.32 13.11
N CYS A 101 -9.43 4.47 13.72
CA CYS A 101 -8.16 4.76 14.37
C CYS A 101 -7.91 3.79 15.53
N ALA A 102 -8.90 3.59 16.41
CA ALA A 102 -8.83 2.60 17.48
C ALA A 102 -8.71 1.16 16.95
N GLY A 103 -9.40 0.85 15.86
CA GLY A 103 -9.30 -0.44 15.17
C GLY A 103 -7.90 -0.71 14.63
N LEU A 104 -7.30 0.28 13.96
CA LEU A 104 -5.94 0.21 13.44
C LEU A 104 -4.93 0.00 14.57
N ALA A 105 -4.99 0.85 15.60
CA ALA A 105 -4.07 0.79 16.73
C ALA A 105 -4.07 -0.60 17.39
N ARG A 106 -5.25 -1.21 17.53
CA ARG A 106 -5.40 -2.58 18.01
C ARG A 106 -4.80 -3.61 17.05
N ALA A 107 -5.08 -3.48 15.74
CA ALA A 107 -4.61 -4.43 14.73
C ALA A 107 -3.08 -4.47 14.61
N VAL A 108 -2.42 -3.32 14.76
CA VAL A 108 -0.95 -3.18 14.59
C VAL A 108 -0.19 -3.09 15.92
N GLY A 109 -0.89 -3.09 17.06
CA GLY A 109 -0.27 -2.98 18.38
C GLY A 109 0.29 -1.59 18.73
N ALA A 110 -0.13 -0.54 18.03
CA ALA A 110 0.34 0.83 18.29
C ALA A 110 -0.14 1.34 19.65
N LYS A 111 0.78 1.94 20.43
CA LYS A 111 0.47 2.49 21.76
C LYS A 111 -0.01 3.94 21.71
N LYS A 112 0.36 4.68 20.66
CA LYS A 112 -0.06 6.06 20.45
C LYS A 112 -1.04 6.15 19.29
N THR A 113 -2.00 7.06 19.42
CA THR A 113 -2.92 7.41 18.34
C THR A 113 -2.93 8.90 18.11
N TYR A 114 -3.13 9.31 16.87
CA TYR A 114 -3.24 10.72 16.47
C TYR A 114 -4.55 10.96 15.72
N PRO A 115 -5.14 12.17 15.79
CA PRO A 115 -6.38 12.48 15.10
C PRO A 115 -6.20 12.62 13.56
N SER A 116 -4.97 12.82 13.08
CA SER A 116 -4.67 12.80 11.65
C SER A 116 -3.23 12.38 11.35
N CYS A 117 -2.97 12.05 10.08
CA CYS A 117 -1.63 11.75 9.58
C CYS A 117 -0.69 12.94 9.71
N GLU A 118 -1.16 14.14 9.40
CA GLU A 118 -0.40 15.38 9.56
C GLU A 118 0.02 15.58 11.01
N GLU A 119 -0.89 15.38 11.96
CA GLU A 119 -0.57 15.54 13.38
C GLU A 119 0.45 14.49 13.85
N MET A 120 0.30 13.24 13.41
CA MET A 120 1.27 12.17 13.69
C MET A 120 2.67 12.52 13.15
N ILE A 121 2.75 12.99 11.89
CA ILE A 121 4.02 13.37 11.25
C ILE A 121 4.67 14.55 11.97
N GLN A 122 3.90 15.58 12.34
CA GLN A 122 4.42 16.81 12.93
C GLN A 122 4.83 16.66 14.40
N LYS A 123 4.04 15.91 15.19
CA LYS A 123 4.19 15.88 16.65
C LYS A 123 5.03 14.72 17.16
N ASP A 124 5.02 13.55 16.50
CA ASP A 124 5.80 12.41 16.99
C ASP A 124 7.23 12.42 16.44
N LYS A 125 8.16 12.79 17.33
CA LYS A 125 9.60 12.82 17.04
C LYS A 125 10.25 11.43 17.07
N GLU A 126 9.57 10.42 17.62
CA GLU A 126 10.12 9.06 17.68
C GLU A 126 9.88 8.27 16.38
N ILE A 127 8.94 8.69 15.54
CA ILE A 127 8.65 8.03 14.27
C ILE A 127 9.79 8.31 13.28
N GLU A 128 10.40 7.24 12.77
CA GLU A 128 11.47 7.27 11.76
C GLU A 128 10.92 7.06 10.35
N ALA A 129 9.83 6.31 10.22
CA ALA A 129 9.16 6.05 8.95
C ALA A 129 7.63 6.08 9.08
N VAL A 130 6.93 6.50 8.04
CA VAL A 130 5.46 6.48 8.00
C VAL A 130 4.95 5.63 6.84
N TYR A 131 3.94 4.81 7.12
CA TYR A 131 3.16 4.15 6.09
C TYR A 131 1.81 4.85 5.92
N ILE A 132 1.52 5.34 4.71
CA ILE A 132 0.35 6.13 4.35
C ILE A 132 -0.59 5.27 3.50
N ALA A 133 -1.60 4.70 4.15
CA ALA A 133 -2.70 3.95 3.54
C ALA A 133 -4.02 4.74 3.58
N THR A 134 -3.93 6.05 3.33
CA THR A 134 -5.06 6.98 3.29
C THR A 134 -5.74 6.97 1.92
N ASP A 135 -6.61 7.95 1.64
CA ASP A 135 -7.22 8.09 0.33
C ASP A 135 -6.20 8.63 -0.70
N ALA A 136 -6.24 8.11 -1.93
CA ALA A 136 -5.27 8.41 -2.98
C ALA A 136 -4.95 9.90 -3.19
N PRO A 137 -5.93 10.84 -3.19
CA PRO A 137 -5.64 12.27 -3.35
C PRO A 137 -4.75 12.90 -2.28
N THR A 138 -4.46 12.18 -1.19
CA THR A 138 -3.67 12.70 -0.06
C THR A 138 -2.23 12.19 -0.04
N HIS A 139 -1.90 11.18 -0.85
CA HIS A 139 -0.63 10.45 -0.75
C HIS A 139 0.59 11.35 -0.97
N ALA A 140 0.66 12.07 -2.10
CA ALA A 140 1.80 12.91 -2.44
C ALA A 140 2.07 13.98 -1.38
N LYS A 141 1.04 14.73 -1.00
CA LYS A 141 1.14 15.79 0.02
C LYS A 141 1.61 15.25 1.37
N LEU A 142 1.03 14.13 1.84
CA LEU A 142 1.43 13.52 3.11
C LEU A 142 2.85 12.94 3.02
N ALA A 143 3.25 12.42 1.87
CA ALA A 143 4.59 11.91 1.65
C ALA A 143 5.64 13.02 1.65
N VAL A 144 5.41 14.10 0.91
CA VAL A 144 6.24 15.31 0.93
C VAL A 144 6.35 15.85 2.36
N MET A 145 5.24 15.88 3.12
CA MET A 145 5.25 16.31 4.52
C MET A 145 6.13 15.40 5.38
N GLY A 146 6.00 14.08 5.26
CA GLY A 146 6.81 13.11 6.01
C GLY A 146 8.31 13.28 5.75
N LEU A 147 8.69 13.38 4.47
CA LEU A 147 10.08 13.57 4.05
C LEU A 147 10.65 14.90 4.60
N ASN A 148 9.88 15.99 4.51
CA ASN A 148 10.27 17.29 5.05
C ASN A 148 10.39 17.31 6.59
N HIS A 149 9.74 16.38 7.29
CA HIS A 149 9.84 16.19 8.74
C HIS A 149 10.89 15.13 9.13
N GLY A 150 11.78 14.76 8.21
CA GLY A 150 12.87 13.85 8.51
C GLY A 150 12.46 12.39 8.62
N LYS A 151 11.34 11.98 8.00
CA LYS A 151 10.80 10.61 8.08
C LYS A 151 10.88 9.92 6.71
N HIS A 152 11.28 8.65 6.70
CA HIS A 152 11.08 7.80 5.53
C HIS A 152 9.58 7.64 5.28
N VAL A 153 9.19 7.47 4.02
CA VAL A 153 7.77 7.37 3.67
C VAL A 153 7.53 6.16 2.77
N CYS A 154 6.47 5.43 3.08
CA CYS A 154 5.85 4.50 2.17
C CYS A 154 4.37 4.88 2.01
N SER A 155 3.83 4.89 0.79
CA SER A 155 2.39 5.08 0.56
C SER A 155 1.77 3.86 -0.10
N ALA A 156 0.47 3.69 0.05
CA ALA A 156 -0.31 2.86 -0.87
C ALA A 156 -0.29 3.48 -2.28
N VAL A 157 -0.82 2.74 -3.26
CA VAL A 157 -0.92 3.23 -4.64
C VAL A 157 -2.14 4.13 -4.85
N PRO A 158 -2.08 5.11 -5.77
CA PRO A 158 -0.90 5.58 -6.49
C PRO A 158 -0.08 6.58 -5.66
N ALA A 159 1.14 6.91 -6.10
CA ALA A 159 1.97 7.93 -5.47
C ALA A 159 1.35 9.34 -5.58
N VAL A 160 0.80 9.63 -6.76
CA VAL A 160 0.20 10.90 -7.16
C VAL A 160 -1.16 10.66 -7.79
N PHE A 161 -2.04 11.67 -7.76
CA PHE A 161 -3.42 11.47 -8.18
C PHE A 161 -4.01 12.73 -8.80
N GLY A 162 -4.80 12.55 -9.86
CA GLY A 162 -5.62 13.62 -10.40
C GLY A 162 -4.92 14.52 -11.41
N PHE A 163 -5.51 15.68 -11.65
CA PHE A 163 -5.03 16.64 -12.65
C PHE A 163 -3.70 17.29 -12.28
N GLN A 164 -3.35 17.32 -10.99
CA GLN A 164 -2.11 17.88 -10.44
C GLN A 164 -1.01 16.82 -10.29
N ALA A 165 -1.21 15.62 -10.83
CA ALA A 165 -0.30 14.49 -10.60
C ALA A 165 1.12 14.76 -11.09
N GLU A 166 1.30 15.54 -12.16
CA GLU A 166 2.64 15.87 -12.68
C GLU A 166 3.39 16.80 -11.73
N GLU A 167 2.75 17.87 -11.26
CA GLU A 167 3.36 18.78 -10.29
C GLU A 167 3.63 18.08 -8.95
N GLU A 168 2.68 17.28 -8.46
CA GLU A 168 2.85 16.50 -7.23
C GLU A 168 3.99 15.46 -7.34
N ALA A 169 4.21 14.90 -8.54
CA ALA A 169 5.31 13.97 -8.77
C ALA A 169 6.67 14.67 -8.69
N GLU A 170 6.78 15.87 -9.26
CA GLU A 170 8.00 16.69 -9.18
C GLU A 170 8.26 17.13 -7.73
N GLU A 171 7.23 17.58 -7.01
CA GLU A 171 7.35 17.95 -5.59
C GLU A 171 7.82 16.78 -4.74
N LEU A 172 7.27 15.59 -4.96
CA LEU A 172 7.68 14.38 -4.26
C LEU A 172 9.13 13.98 -4.59
N PHE A 173 9.51 14.05 -5.87
CA PHE A 173 10.87 13.77 -6.32
C PHE A 173 11.90 14.71 -5.68
N GLU A 174 11.62 16.01 -5.68
CA GLU A 174 12.51 17.00 -5.06
C GLU A 174 12.55 16.88 -3.53
N ALA A 175 11.44 16.51 -2.88
CA ALA A 175 11.42 16.23 -1.45
C ALA A 175 12.31 15.03 -1.09
N VAL A 176 12.30 13.97 -1.89
CA VAL A 176 13.19 12.81 -1.73
C VAL A 176 14.66 13.25 -1.89
N LYS A 177 14.99 13.98 -2.96
CA LYS A 177 16.36 14.45 -3.20
C LYS A 177 16.89 15.37 -2.11
N LYS A 178 16.07 16.31 -1.66
CA LYS A 178 16.45 17.29 -0.63
C LYS A 178 16.61 16.67 0.75
N SER A 179 15.72 15.75 1.11
CA SER A 179 15.78 15.08 2.42
C SER A 179 16.86 14.00 2.49
N GLY A 180 17.22 13.39 1.36
CA GLY A 180 18.09 12.21 1.31
C GLY A 180 17.44 10.96 1.90
N LEU A 181 16.12 11.00 2.14
CA LEU A 181 15.35 9.91 2.72
C LEU A 181 14.70 9.05 1.64
N THR A 182 14.13 7.93 2.07
CA THR A 182 13.50 6.97 1.18
C THR A 182 12.00 7.26 1.05
N TYR A 183 11.53 7.33 -0.19
CA TYR A 183 10.13 7.16 -0.53
C TYR A 183 9.93 5.82 -1.25
N ALA A 184 8.85 5.11 -0.93
CA ALA A 184 8.40 3.93 -1.65
C ALA A 184 6.88 3.97 -1.87
N MET A 185 6.45 3.47 -3.02
CA MET A 185 5.04 3.21 -3.30
C MET A 185 4.80 1.70 -3.22
N ASN A 186 3.85 1.26 -2.38
CA ASN A 186 3.51 -0.15 -2.20
C ASN A 186 2.63 -0.68 -3.34
N GLU A 187 3.22 -0.82 -4.52
CA GLU A 187 2.60 -1.54 -5.64
C GLU A 187 2.72 -3.05 -5.41
N THR A 188 1.65 -3.63 -4.87
CA THR A 188 1.60 -5.03 -4.45
C THR A 188 1.76 -6.02 -5.61
N SER A 189 1.34 -5.67 -6.82
CA SER A 189 1.44 -6.56 -7.99
C SER A 189 2.90 -6.92 -8.30
N THR A 190 3.84 -6.03 -7.97
CA THR A 190 5.30 -6.23 -8.06
C THR A 190 5.76 -7.52 -7.37
N PHE A 191 5.06 -7.93 -6.31
CA PHE A 191 5.45 -9.03 -5.43
C PHE A 191 4.65 -10.32 -5.69
N HIS A 192 3.86 -10.39 -6.76
CA HIS A 192 3.25 -11.66 -7.16
C HIS A 192 4.34 -12.66 -7.59
N SER A 193 4.17 -13.94 -7.21
CA SER A 193 5.17 -14.98 -7.46
C SER A 193 5.39 -15.23 -8.95
N ASP A 194 4.32 -15.19 -9.75
CA ASP A 194 4.39 -15.28 -11.21
C ASP A 194 5.19 -14.12 -11.81
N LEU A 195 5.06 -12.92 -11.25
CA LEU A 195 5.82 -11.75 -11.69
C LEU A 195 7.31 -11.87 -11.35
N TRP A 196 7.62 -12.34 -10.14
CA TRP A 196 8.98 -12.63 -9.71
C TRP A 196 9.66 -13.68 -10.61
N ASP A 197 8.95 -14.75 -10.95
CA ASP A 197 9.44 -15.78 -11.85
C ASP A 197 9.75 -15.21 -13.25
N LYS A 198 8.86 -14.35 -13.78
CA LYS A 198 9.07 -13.69 -15.07
C LYS A 198 10.22 -12.69 -15.05
N ARG A 199 10.38 -11.93 -13.96
CA ARG A 199 11.54 -11.06 -13.75
C ARG A 199 12.84 -11.87 -13.76
N THR A 200 12.86 -13.01 -13.08
CA THR A 200 14.03 -13.90 -13.04
C THR A 200 14.38 -14.44 -14.43
N GLN A 201 13.38 -14.89 -15.19
CA GLN A 201 13.55 -15.33 -16.58
C GLN A 201 14.06 -14.21 -17.49
N TYR A 202 13.53 -13.00 -17.34
CA TYR A 202 13.97 -11.82 -18.08
C TYR A 202 15.44 -11.49 -17.78
N GLN A 203 15.83 -11.43 -16.50
CA GLN A 203 17.20 -11.15 -16.08
C GLN A 203 18.21 -12.22 -16.53
N ALA A 204 17.78 -13.47 -16.67
CA ALA A 204 18.57 -14.56 -17.23
C ALA A 204 18.71 -14.48 -18.77
N GLY A 205 18.06 -13.52 -19.43
CA GLY A 205 18.05 -13.35 -20.88
C GLY A 205 17.08 -14.28 -21.62
N ALA A 206 16.28 -15.08 -20.92
CA ALA A 206 15.42 -16.09 -21.53
C ALA A 206 14.25 -15.51 -22.34
N LEU A 207 13.78 -14.31 -21.96
CA LEU A 207 12.72 -13.60 -22.69
C LEU A 207 13.27 -12.71 -23.82
N GLY A 208 14.58 -12.44 -23.81
CA GLY A 208 15.18 -11.39 -24.63
C GLY A 208 14.57 -10.02 -24.35
N LYS A 209 14.59 -9.17 -25.38
CA LYS A 209 13.99 -7.83 -25.34
C LYS A 209 12.47 -7.92 -25.41
N ILE A 210 11.76 -7.20 -24.55
CA ILE A 210 10.29 -7.19 -24.57
C ILE A 210 9.80 -6.28 -25.70
N ILE A 211 9.26 -6.89 -26.76
CA ILE A 211 8.67 -6.15 -27.89
C ILE A 211 7.23 -5.73 -27.62
N TYR A 212 6.51 -6.53 -26.82
CA TYR A 212 5.10 -6.35 -26.54
C TYR A 212 4.73 -6.90 -25.16
N SER A 213 3.83 -6.21 -24.46
CA SER A 213 3.25 -6.68 -23.19
C SER A 213 1.85 -6.12 -23.01
N GLU A 214 1.06 -6.78 -22.18
CA GLU A 214 -0.26 -6.32 -21.79
C GLU A 214 -0.39 -6.37 -20.27
N GLY A 215 -1.09 -5.40 -19.70
CA GLY A 215 -1.40 -5.34 -18.28
C GLY A 215 -2.80 -4.81 -18.07
N GLU A 216 -3.54 -5.41 -17.15
CA GLU A 216 -4.97 -5.14 -16.98
C GLU A 216 -5.29 -4.99 -15.50
N TYR A 217 -6.04 -3.94 -15.17
CA TYR A 217 -6.63 -3.77 -13.85
C TYR A 217 -8.13 -3.57 -14.00
N TYR A 218 -8.86 -4.67 -13.90
CA TYR A 218 -10.31 -4.70 -13.97
C TYR A 218 -10.87 -4.84 -12.56
N HIS A 219 -11.61 -3.85 -12.10
CA HIS A 219 -12.16 -3.85 -10.76
C HIS A 219 -13.53 -3.18 -10.80
N ASP A 220 -14.56 -4.00 -10.99
CA ASP A 220 -15.94 -3.51 -11.02
C ASP A 220 -16.32 -2.93 -9.64
N PHE A 221 -16.67 -1.64 -9.61
CA PHE A 221 -17.14 -0.97 -8.39
C PHE A 221 -18.62 -1.24 -8.10
N GLY A 222 -19.32 -1.88 -9.05
CA GLY A 222 -20.75 -2.12 -9.01
C GLY A 222 -21.58 -0.84 -9.15
N PRO A 223 -22.90 -0.97 -9.35
CA PRO A 223 -23.80 0.17 -9.57
C PRO A 223 -23.97 1.07 -8.33
N ASN A 224 -23.54 0.61 -7.16
CA ASN A 224 -23.63 1.33 -5.89
C ASN A 224 -22.34 2.10 -5.56
N GLY A 225 -21.24 1.83 -6.27
CA GLY A 225 -19.92 2.37 -6.01
C GLY A 225 -19.30 1.90 -4.69
N LEU A 226 -18.06 2.32 -4.44
CA LEU A 226 -17.31 2.00 -3.22
C LEU A 226 -17.31 3.17 -2.23
N PRO A 227 -17.59 2.93 -0.94
CA PRO A 227 -17.57 3.98 0.07
C PRO A 227 -16.14 4.48 0.36
N GLY A 228 -15.99 5.79 0.54
CA GLY A 228 -14.73 6.46 0.88
C GLY A 228 -14.99 7.71 1.72
N TYR A 229 -13.92 8.38 2.16
CA TYR A 229 -14.08 9.65 2.89
C TYR A 229 -14.58 10.74 1.93
N ASN A 230 -15.65 11.41 2.31
CA ASN A 230 -16.25 12.51 1.56
C ASN A 230 -15.81 13.84 2.18
N PRO A 231 -14.92 14.59 1.51
CA PRO A 231 -14.39 15.84 2.07
C PRO A 231 -15.45 16.94 2.20
N LYS A 232 -16.60 16.83 1.52
CA LYS A 232 -17.67 17.83 1.58
C LYS A 232 -18.47 17.78 2.88
N ASN A 233 -18.56 16.61 3.52
CA ASN A 233 -19.38 16.42 4.72
C ASN A 233 -18.63 15.74 5.88
N GLY A 234 -17.38 15.31 5.66
CA GLY A 234 -16.55 14.65 6.68
C GLY A 234 -16.98 13.22 7.02
N LYS A 235 -17.82 12.57 6.20
CA LYS A 235 -18.37 11.23 6.45
C LYS A 235 -17.81 10.20 5.48
N ILE A 236 -17.99 8.92 5.82
CA ILE A 236 -17.75 7.82 4.89
C ILE A 236 -19.04 7.55 4.11
N ASP A 237 -19.01 7.76 2.80
CA ASP A 237 -20.13 7.48 1.89
C ASP A 237 -19.64 7.23 0.45
N VAL A 238 -20.57 6.96 -0.48
CA VAL A 238 -20.29 6.64 -1.89
C VAL A 238 -19.86 7.85 -2.74
N ASN A 239 -19.78 9.05 -2.15
CA ASN A 239 -19.30 10.27 -2.80
C ASN A 239 -17.85 10.61 -2.42
N GLY A 240 -17.08 9.61 -1.98
CA GLY A 240 -15.63 9.73 -1.79
C GLY A 240 -14.86 9.80 -3.11
N TRP A 241 -13.53 9.72 -3.02
CA TRP A 241 -12.61 9.95 -4.15
C TRP A 241 -12.77 8.97 -5.33
N ARG A 242 -13.25 7.74 -5.07
CA ARG A 242 -13.46 6.70 -6.11
C ARG A 242 -14.65 6.97 -7.03
N ARG A 243 -15.60 7.83 -6.62
CA ARG A 243 -16.82 8.08 -7.40
C ARG A 243 -16.50 8.71 -8.74
N GLY A 244 -16.74 7.96 -9.82
CA GLY A 244 -16.47 8.38 -11.20
C GLY A 244 -14.99 8.56 -11.52
N LEU A 245 -14.09 7.87 -10.79
CA LEU A 245 -12.64 7.92 -10.95
C LEU A 245 -12.22 7.72 -12.42
N PRO A 246 -11.44 8.64 -13.03
CA PRO A 246 -10.74 8.36 -14.29
C PRO A 246 -9.86 7.10 -14.19
N PRO A 247 -10.06 6.08 -15.04
CA PRO A 247 -9.29 4.83 -14.95
C PRO A 247 -7.76 5.00 -14.97
N MET A 248 -7.22 5.85 -15.85
CA MET A 248 -5.77 6.09 -15.94
C MET A 248 -5.18 6.98 -14.83
N TRP A 249 -5.97 7.38 -13.83
CA TRP A 249 -5.44 7.91 -12.58
C TRP A 249 -5.03 6.82 -11.59
N TYR A 250 -5.38 5.55 -11.87
CA TYR A 250 -5.01 4.40 -11.05
C TYR A 250 -4.40 3.24 -11.88
N PRO A 251 -3.42 3.48 -12.78
CA PRO A 251 -2.91 2.45 -13.67
C PRO A 251 -1.79 1.62 -13.04
N THR A 252 -1.47 1.83 -11.76
CA THR A 252 -0.25 1.27 -11.16
C THR A 252 -0.23 -0.25 -11.20
N HIS A 253 -1.37 -0.90 -10.95
CA HIS A 253 -1.47 -2.36 -10.96
C HIS A 253 -1.25 -2.97 -12.35
N SER A 254 -1.85 -2.38 -13.40
CA SER A 254 -1.60 -2.82 -14.79
C SER A 254 -0.18 -2.50 -15.23
N ASN A 255 0.33 -1.31 -14.87
CA ASN A 255 1.67 -0.86 -15.21
C ASN A 255 2.79 -1.66 -14.52
N ALA A 256 2.51 -2.20 -13.32
CA ALA A 256 3.47 -2.90 -12.49
C ALA A 256 4.13 -4.07 -13.23
N TYR A 257 3.38 -4.77 -14.09
CA TYR A 257 3.87 -5.98 -14.75
C TYR A 257 5.10 -5.71 -15.61
N TYR A 258 5.01 -4.79 -16.57
CA TYR A 258 6.14 -4.43 -17.43
C TYR A 258 7.30 -3.82 -16.64
N VAL A 259 7.00 -2.83 -15.77
CA VAL A 259 8.02 -2.09 -15.01
C VAL A 259 8.79 -3.01 -14.08
N SER A 260 8.09 -3.92 -13.39
CA SER A 260 8.70 -4.83 -12.42
C SER A 260 9.44 -5.99 -13.07
N ILE A 261 9.04 -6.46 -14.25
CA ILE A 261 9.81 -7.49 -14.97
C ILE A 261 11.11 -6.89 -15.51
N THR A 262 11.01 -5.77 -16.21
CA THR A 262 12.12 -5.23 -17.01
C THR A 262 13.03 -4.28 -16.22
N GLY A 263 12.50 -3.61 -15.19
CA GLY A 263 13.14 -2.42 -14.59
C GLY A 263 13.12 -1.19 -15.51
N GLY A 264 12.45 -1.28 -16.66
CA GLY A 264 12.28 -0.19 -17.60
C GLY A 264 11.17 0.78 -17.20
N ARG A 265 10.94 1.78 -18.05
CA ARG A 265 9.90 2.81 -17.86
C ARG A 265 9.08 2.99 -19.13
N PHE A 266 7.94 3.65 -19.01
CA PHE A 266 7.20 4.16 -20.16
C PHE A 266 7.72 5.55 -20.55
N THR A 267 7.66 5.87 -21.83
CA THR A 267 8.17 7.15 -22.38
C THR A 267 7.09 7.99 -23.05
N ASP A 268 6.06 7.33 -23.59
CA ASP A 268 4.97 7.98 -24.31
C ASP A 268 3.69 7.17 -24.06
N VAL A 269 2.54 7.83 -24.12
CA VAL A 269 1.23 7.17 -24.03
C VAL A 269 0.23 7.83 -24.97
N SER A 270 -0.64 7.02 -25.57
CA SER A 270 -1.89 7.46 -26.18
C SER A 270 -3.02 6.60 -25.62
N CYS A 271 -4.10 7.23 -25.18
CA CYS A 271 -5.16 6.56 -24.44
C CYS A 271 -6.54 6.89 -25.02
N LEU A 272 -7.42 5.90 -25.03
CA LEU A 272 -8.82 6.03 -25.43
C LEU A 272 -9.71 5.49 -24.31
N GLY A 273 -10.88 6.11 -24.13
CA GLY A 273 -11.86 5.73 -23.12
C GLY A 273 -13.20 5.32 -23.72
N THR A 274 -13.92 4.44 -23.05
CA THR A 274 -15.31 4.07 -23.37
C THR A 274 -16.25 4.62 -22.30
N PRO A 275 -17.44 5.14 -22.68
CA PRO A 275 -18.43 5.63 -21.72
C PRO A 275 -18.74 4.61 -20.64
N GLY A 276 -18.84 5.06 -19.39
CA GLY A 276 -19.11 4.17 -18.26
C GLY A 276 -20.55 3.67 -18.22
N LEU A 277 -20.73 2.46 -17.68
CA LEU A 277 -22.02 1.77 -17.58
C LEU A 277 -22.88 2.25 -16.41
N TYR A 278 -22.25 2.73 -15.34
CA TYR A 278 -22.94 3.12 -14.10
C TYR A 278 -23.26 4.61 -14.03
N ASN A 279 -24.27 4.94 -13.21
CA ASN A 279 -24.77 6.31 -13.07
C ASN A 279 -23.72 7.29 -12.50
N GLU A 280 -22.73 6.80 -11.75
CA GLU A 280 -21.61 7.63 -11.27
C GLU A 280 -20.76 8.25 -12.39
N HIS A 281 -20.74 7.67 -13.59
CA HIS A 281 -20.00 8.25 -14.73
C HIS A 281 -20.78 9.36 -15.44
N LYS A 282 -22.08 9.54 -15.14
CA LYS A 282 -22.89 10.64 -15.72
C LYS A 282 -22.63 11.96 -15.02
N GLU A 283 -22.59 11.93 -13.69
CA GLU A 283 -22.34 13.10 -12.84
C GLU A 283 -21.40 12.73 -11.69
N ASN A 284 -20.16 13.22 -11.77
CA ASN A 284 -19.15 13.05 -10.74
C ASN A 284 -18.27 14.29 -10.59
N GLN A 285 -17.52 14.32 -9.50
CA GLN A 285 -16.63 15.43 -9.16
C GLN A 285 -15.46 15.61 -10.15
N TRP A 286 -15.12 14.58 -10.91
CA TRP A 286 -14.02 14.57 -11.87
C TRP A 286 -14.43 14.97 -13.28
N LYS A 287 -15.74 15.10 -13.55
CA LYS A 287 -16.32 15.29 -14.89
C LYS A 287 -15.89 14.20 -15.88
N ASN A 288 -15.65 12.99 -15.37
CA ASN A 288 -15.19 11.86 -16.16
C ASN A 288 -16.37 11.04 -16.69
N PRO A 289 -16.52 10.90 -18.02
CA PRO A 289 -17.57 10.07 -18.60
C PRO A 289 -17.16 8.60 -18.77
N PHE A 290 -15.88 8.24 -18.57
CA PHE A 290 -15.35 6.93 -18.91
C PHE A 290 -15.36 5.97 -17.73
N GLY A 291 -15.79 4.72 -17.96
CA GLY A 291 -15.67 3.62 -17.01
C GLY A 291 -14.46 2.72 -17.28
N THR A 292 -14.00 2.72 -18.54
CA THR A 292 -12.82 1.97 -18.98
C THR A 292 -11.94 2.84 -19.86
N GLU A 293 -10.63 2.75 -19.65
CA GLU A 293 -9.62 3.36 -20.52
C GLU A 293 -8.55 2.33 -20.89
N VAL A 294 -8.06 2.42 -22.12
CA VAL A 294 -6.97 1.58 -22.65
C VAL A 294 -5.91 2.48 -23.26
N GLY A 295 -4.70 2.36 -22.74
CA GLY A 295 -3.53 3.11 -23.19
C GLY A 295 -2.53 2.23 -23.94
N MET A 296 -1.97 2.77 -25.02
CA MET A 296 -0.81 2.22 -25.72
C MET A 296 0.43 3.01 -25.29
N PHE A 297 1.34 2.34 -24.59
CA PHE A 297 2.55 2.93 -24.02
C PHE A 297 3.77 2.54 -24.83
N LYS A 298 4.64 3.50 -25.14
CA LYS A 298 6.00 3.17 -25.58
C LYS A 298 6.87 2.87 -24.38
N THR A 299 7.69 1.85 -24.50
CA THR A 299 8.60 1.42 -23.45
C THR A 299 10.01 1.95 -23.68
N SER A 300 10.81 2.05 -22.61
CA SER A 300 12.22 2.44 -22.69
C SER A 300 13.09 1.48 -23.47
N GLU A 301 12.62 0.25 -23.70
CA GLU A 301 13.27 -0.71 -24.60
C GLU A 301 12.89 -0.46 -26.07
N GLY A 302 11.87 0.34 -26.36
CA GLY A 302 11.35 0.56 -27.71
C GLY A 302 10.32 -0.47 -28.17
N GLY A 303 9.83 -1.31 -27.25
CA GLY A 303 8.61 -2.11 -27.42
C GLY A 303 7.35 -1.31 -27.05
N ILE A 304 6.21 -1.98 -27.06
CA ILE A 304 4.90 -1.40 -26.79
C ILE A 304 4.22 -2.15 -25.63
N SER A 305 3.51 -1.43 -24.76
CA SER A 305 2.66 -2.03 -23.74
C SER A 305 1.22 -1.54 -23.86
N ARG A 306 0.26 -2.47 -23.90
CA ARG A 306 -1.18 -2.15 -23.83
C ARG A 306 -1.63 -2.25 -22.38
N MET A 307 -2.02 -1.14 -21.77
CA MET A 307 -2.50 -1.12 -20.38
C MET A 307 -3.97 -0.75 -20.33
N ALA A 308 -4.77 -1.58 -19.67
CA ALA A 308 -6.20 -1.35 -19.50
C ALA A 308 -6.55 -1.17 -18.02
N VAL A 309 -7.43 -0.21 -17.75
CA VAL A 309 -8.04 -0.03 -16.43
C VAL A 309 -9.54 0.11 -16.62
N SER A 310 -10.32 -0.63 -15.83
CA SER A 310 -11.78 -0.62 -15.89
C SER A 310 -12.40 -0.67 -14.51
N TRP A 311 -13.43 0.15 -14.29
CA TRP A 311 -14.25 0.20 -13.08
C TRP A 311 -15.63 -0.44 -13.22
N ASP A 312 -15.97 -0.91 -14.41
CA ASP A 312 -17.33 -1.34 -14.76
C ASP A 312 -17.39 -2.54 -15.70
N MET A 313 -16.26 -3.22 -15.90
CA MET A 313 -16.21 -4.47 -16.66
C MET A 313 -16.64 -5.65 -15.78
N LYS A 314 -17.94 -5.98 -15.88
CA LYS A 314 -18.53 -7.15 -15.23
C LYS A 314 -17.84 -8.45 -15.67
N ASN A 315 -17.69 -9.38 -14.73
CA ASN A 315 -17.22 -10.75 -14.97
C ASN A 315 -15.83 -10.85 -15.62
N ALA A 316 -14.99 -9.83 -15.44
CA ALA A 316 -13.64 -9.80 -16.02
C ALA A 316 -12.71 -10.89 -15.43
N HIS A 317 -13.08 -11.49 -14.29
CA HIS A 317 -12.29 -12.47 -13.55
C HIS A 317 -13.00 -13.84 -13.37
N ASP A 318 -14.09 -14.09 -14.10
CA ASP A 318 -14.86 -15.35 -14.05
C ASP A 318 -14.28 -16.45 -14.95
#